data_AF-A0A5K1G2B0-F1
#
_entry.id   AF-A0A5K1G2B0-F1
#
_cell.length_a   1.000
_cell.length_b   1.000
_cell.length_c   1.000
_cell.angle_alpha   90.00
_cell.angle_beta   90.00
_cell.angle_gamma   90.00
#
_symmetry.space_group_name_H-M   'P 1'
#
loop_
_entity.id
_entity.type
_entity.pdbx_description
1 polymer ?
#
loop_
_entity_poly.entity_id
_entity_poly.type
_entity_poly.pdbx_seq_one_letter_code
_entity_poly.pdbx_strand_id
1 'polypeptide(L)' 'ITLDAFRAGNIQVIVASDAMTRGMDIEGVYNVINYDMPSYIKTYVHRAGRTARAGRPGRCFTLLRKDE' A
#
# COMPACT_ATOMS: atom_id res chain seq x y z
N ILE A 1 8.02 -15.96 -2.44
CA ILE A 1 7.59 -16.53 -1.13
C ILE A 1 6.63 -15.58 -0.40
N THR A 2 7.07 -14.45 0.18
CA THR A 2 6.19 -13.57 0.98
C THR A 2 5.01 -13.00 0.18
N LEU A 3 5.26 -12.52 -1.05
CA LEU A 3 4.21 -11.98 -1.91
C LEU A 3 3.26 -13.07 -2.41
N ASP A 4 3.76 -14.27 -2.66
CA ASP A 4 2.93 -15.39 -3.11
C ASP A 4 2.01 -15.86 -1.97
N ALA A 5 2.52 -15.90 -0.74
CA ALA A 5 1.73 -16.16 0.45
C ALA A 5 0.69 -15.07 0.71
N PHE A 6 0.98 -13.80 0.40
CA PHE A 6 0.02 -12.71 0.47
C PHE A 6 -1.09 -12.84 -0.59
N ARG A 7 -0.72 -13.13 -1.84
CA ARG A 7 -1.68 -13.38 -2.93
C ARG A 7 -2.56 -14.62 -2.65
N ALA A 8 -2.00 -15.64 -2.00
CA ALA A 8 -2.72 -16.82 -1.57
C ALA A 8 -3.61 -16.59 -0.32
N GLY A 9 -3.52 -15.42 0.32
CA GLY A 9 -4.28 -15.07 1.53
C GLY A 9 -3.70 -15.62 2.84
N ASN A 10 -2.57 -16.34 2.79
CA ASN A 10 -1.87 -16.86 3.97
C ASN A 10 -1.23 -15.73 4.80
N ILE A 11 -0.90 -14.61 4.14
CA ILE A 11 -0.48 -13.37 4.79
C ILE A 11 -1.52 -12.30 4.45
N GLN A 12 -2.05 -11.62 5.47
CA GLN A 12 -3.06 -10.59 5.29
C GLN A 12 -2.49 -9.16 5.31
N VAL A 13 -1.27 -8.98 5.83
CA VAL A 13 -0.63 -7.67 6.01
C VAL A 13 0.83 -7.73 5.58
N ILE A 14 1.25 -6.76 4.77
CA ILE A 14 2.66 -6.52 4.42
C ILE A 14 3.04 -5.15 4.95
N VAL A 15 4.15 -5.09 5.70
CA VAL A 15 4.79 -3.84 6.12
C VAL A 15 6.01 -3.63 5.22
N ALA A 16 6.10 -2.45 4.60
CA ALA A 16 7.16 -2.13 3.65
C ALA A 16 7.51 -0.64 3.66
N SER A 17 8.76 -0.31 3.32
CA SER A 17 9.20 1.06 3.02
C SER A 17 9.12 1.37 1.52
N ASP A 18 9.24 2.64 1.13
CA ASP A 18 9.20 3.06 -0.27
C ASP A 18 10.28 2.39 -1.14
N ALA A 19 11.41 2.02 -0.54
CA ALA A 19 12.49 1.31 -1.22
C ALA A 19 12.02 -0.02 -1.84
N MET A 20 11.05 -0.68 -1.21
CA MET A 20 10.52 -1.98 -1.65
C MET A 20 9.41 -1.85 -2.71
N THR A 21 8.94 -0.64 -3.04
CA THR A 21 7.76 -0.48 -3.92
C THR A 21 8.04 -0.62 -5.41
N ARG A 22 9.31 -0.52 -5.83
CA ARG A 22 9.71 -0.66 -7.24
C ARG A 22 9.81 -2.15 -7.60
N GLY A 23 9.00 -2.61 -8.54
CA GLY A 23 8.99 -4.00 -9.01
C GLY A 23 8.08 -4.96 -8.23
N MET A 24 7.52 -4.52 -7.09
CA MET A 24 6.48 -5.28 -6.40
C MET A 24 5.11 -4.98 -7.01
N ASP A 25 4.65 -5.82 -7.93
CA ASP A 25 3.28 -5.79 -8.42
C ASP A 25 2.39 -6.64 -7.50
N ILE A 26 1.73 -5.97 -6.55
CA ILE A 26 0.85 -6.63 -5.57
C ILE A 26 -0.59 -6.41 -6.03
N GLU A 27 -1.17 -7.45 -6.63
CA GLU A 27 -2.59 -7.48 -6.94
C GLU A 27 -3.41 -7.80 -5.68
N GLY A 28 -4.66 -7.35 -5.65
CA GLY A 28 -5.61 -7.72 -4.58
C GLY A 28 -5.47 -6.94 -3.27
N VAL A 29 -4.75 -5.81 -3.26
CA VAL A 29 -4.68 -4.95 -2.07
C VAL A 29 -5.99 -4.18 -1.90
N TYR A 30 -6.74 -4.49 -0.84
CA TYR A 30 -7.98 -3.77 -0.50
C TYR A 30 -7.74 -2.49 0.30
N ASN A 31 -6.71 -2.48 1.14
CA ASN A 31 -6.39 -1.36 2.02
C ASN A 31 -4.91 -1.01 1.91
N VAL A 32 -4.62 0.28 1.76
CA VAL A 32 -3.28 0.86 1.89
C VAL A 32 -3.28 1.73 3.14
N ILE A 33 -2.27 1.57 3.98
CA ILE A 33 -2.09 2.36 5.20
C ILE A 33 -0.73 3.05 5.12
N ASN A 34 -0.73 4.37 5.02
CA ASN A 34 0.46 5.18 5.25
C ASN A 34 0.60 5.37 6.75
N TYR A 35 1.64 4.77 7.34
CA TYR A 35 1.93 4.94 8.76
C TYR A 35 2.33 6.38 9.10
N ASP A 36 3.10 7.03 8.22
CA ASP A 36 3.42 8.45 8.25
C ASP A 36 3.08 9.09 6.89
N MET A 37 2.85 10.41 6.87
CA MET A 37 2.63 11.15 5.62
C MET A 37 3.85 11.05 4.70
N PRO A 38 3.67 10.64 3.43
CA PRO A 38 4.77 10.64 2.48
C PRO A 38 5.32 12.05 2.25
N SER A 39 6.64 12.21 2.25
CA SER A 39 7.30 13.52 2.07
C SER A 39 7.01 14.18 0.72
N TYR A 40 6.52 13.43 -0.26
CA TYR A 40 6.16 13.92 -1.58
C TYR A 40 4.77 13.42 -2.00
N ILE A 41 3.98 14.30 -2.58
CA ILE A 41 2.64 13.97 -3.10
C ILE A 41 2.68 12.84 -4.14
N LYS A 42 3.73 12.80 -4.97
CA LYS A 42 3.93 11.73 -5.95
C LYS A 42 4.05 10.35 -5.28
N THR A 43 4.73 10.28 -4.14
CA THR A 43 4.84 9.06 -3.35
C THR A 43 3.50 8.65 -2.78
N TYR A 44 2.71 9.60 -2.26
CA TYR A 44 1.34 9.34 -1.81
C TYR A 44 0.48 8.74 -2.94
N VAL A 45 0.47 9.35 -4.14
CA VAL A 45 -0.28 8.85 -5.29
C VAL A 45 0.17 7.43 -5.69
N HIS A 46 1.48 7.16 -5.70
CA HIS A 46 2.00 5.83 -6.01
C HIS A 46 1.62 4.76 -4.96
N ARG A 47 1.57 5.12 -3.67
CA ARG A 47 1.12 4.22 -2.60
C ARG A 47 -0.38 3.97 -2.69
N ALA A 48 -1.18 5.03 -2.83
CA ALA A 48 -2.63 4.94 -3.00
C ALA A 48 -3.00 4.08 -4.23
N GLY A 49 -2.25 4.18 -5.32
CA GLY A 49 -2.43 3.38 -6.54
C GLY A 49 -2.15 1.88 -6.40
N ARG A 50 -1.80 1.39 -5.21
CA ARG A 50 -1.68 -0.06 -4.92
C ARG A 50 -3.04 -0.70 -4.66
N THR A 51 -4.04 0.07 -4.24
CA THR A 51 -5.42 -0.40 -4.12
C THR A 51 -6.28 0.11 -5.29
N ALA A 52 -7.57 -0.22 -5.28
CA ALA A 52 -8.56 0.22 -6.27
C ALA A 52 -8.20 -0.11 -7.73
N ARG A 53 -7.61 -1.29 -7.97
CA ARG A 53 -7.17 -1.75 -9.30
C ARG A 53 -8.21 -2.64 -9.98
N ALA A 54 -8.22 -2.62 -11.32
CA ALA A 54 -9.09 -3.43 -12.17
C ALA A 54 -10.60 -3.25 -11.83
N GLY A 55 -11.04 -2.01 -11.64
CA GLY A 55 -12.44 -1.68 -11.35
C GLY A 55 -12.94 -2.07 -9.95
N ARG A 56 -12.08 -2.69 -9.12
CA ARG A 56 -12.42 -3.04 -7.74
C ARG A 56 -12.30 -1.81 -6.83
N PRO A 57 -13.14 -1.68 -5.80
CA PRO A 57 -13.00 -0.63 -4.81
C PRO A 57 -11.75 -0.83 -3.96
N GLY A 58 -11.26 0.24 -3.36
CA GLY A 58 -10.09 0.23 -2.50
C GLY A 58 -10.11 1.38 -1.51
N ARG A 59 -9.35 1.27 -0.42
CA ARG A 59 -9.25 2.31 0.61
C ARG A 59 -7.79 2.65 0.88
N CYS A 60 -7.51 3.94 0.98
CA CYS A 60 -6.20 4.45 1.38
C CYS A 60 -6.39 5.29 2.65
N PHE A 61 -5.68 4.94 3.71
CA PHE A 61 -5.66 5.67 4.97
C PHE A 61 -4.27 6.23 5.18
N THR A 62 -4.20 7.46 5.67
CA THR A 62 -2.95 8.04 6.18
C THR A 62 -3.16 8.35 7.65
N LEU A 63 -2.28 7.81 8.47
CA LEU A 63 -2.21 8.19 9.88
C LEU A 63 -1.43 9.51 9.96
N LEU A 64 -2.00 10.48 10.65
CA LEU A 64 -1.40 11.79 10.86
C LEU A 64 -1.22 12.02 12.35
N ARG A 65 -0.11 12.65 12.72
CA ARG A 65 0.05 13.21 14.06
C ARG A 65 -0.61 14.58 14.11
N LYS A 66 -0.83 15.12 15.31
CA LYS A 66 -1.48 16.42 15.50
C LYS A 66 -0.67 17.59 14.89
N ASP A 67 0.64 17.40 14.81
CA ASP A 67 1.64 18.36 14.39
C ASP A 67 2.12 18.16 12.94
N GLU A 68 1.58 17.17 12.24
CA GLU A 68 1.76 17.05 10.78
C GLU A 68 0.90 18.05 10.00
#